data_AF-C6XR92-F1
#
_entry.id   AF-C6XR92-F1
#
_cell.length_a   1.000
_cell.length_b   1.000
_cell.length_c   1.000
_cell.angle_alpha   90.00
_cell.angle_beta   90.00
_cell.angle_gamma   90.00
#
_symmetry.space_group_name_H-M   'P 1'
#
loop_
_entity.id
_entity.type
_entity.pdbx_description
1 polymer ?
#
loop_
_entity_poly.entity_id
_entity_poly.type
_entity_poly.pdbx_seq_one_letter_code
_entity_poly.pdbx_strand_id
1 'polypeptide(L)'
;MTFKPLPILTICSVLVLGLLLWLGQWQWQRAGWKAELISEFHQQESRGIRDLDTALCADNDESVRSRVQSSNAVSPEWLRVFGQSTDGRPGWRIFTAIEQPDCIEGAILAESAFEDYNGKIELIDTFRIAPVSENKTAFSNENSPETNEWYWFDLEAMEDSLFVTKPNFLNTDIVLLASNGLPADLTQTPPSKHIGYSLTWYGMAIALFVLYLAFHIRAGRLSFGKKDS
;
A
#
# COMPACT_ATOMS: atom_id res chain seq x y z
N MET A 1 -22.33 -44.73 -17.80
CA MET A 1 -22.30 -43.69 -16.75
C MET A 1 -23.70 -43.08 -16.67
N THR A 2 -24.34 -43.09 -15.51
CA THR A 2 -25.66 -42.44 -15.35
C THR A 2 -25.50 -41.21 -14.49
N PHE A 3 -26.04 -40.07 -14.95
CA PHE A 3 -26.02 -38.81 -14.20
C PHE A 3 -27.41 -38.17 -14.23
N LYS A 4 -28.01 -38.01 -13.05
CA LYS A 4 -29.34 -37.40 -12.84
C LYS A 4 -29.19 -36.26 -11.83
N PRO A 5 -28.63 -35.10 -12.19
CA PRO A 5 -28.37 -34.01 -11.24
C PRO A 5 -29.65 -33.46 -10.59
N LEU A 6 -29.50 -32.76 -9.47
CA LEU A 6 -30.54 -31.87 -8.93
C LEU A 6 -30.38 -30.48 -9.56
N PRO A 7 -31.27 -30.03 -10.47
CA PRO A 7 -30.99 -28.88 -11.35
C PRO A 7 -30.72 -27.58 -10.58
N ILE A 8 -31.49 -27.30 -9.52
CA ILE A 8 -31.29 -26.10 -8.69
C ILE A 8 -29.93 -26.15 -7.99
N LEU A 9 -29.62 -27.29 -7.34
CA LEU A 9 -28.34 -27.47 -6.66
C LEU A 9 -27.16 -27.37 -7.63
N THR A 10 -27.29 -27.93 -8.83
CA THR A 10 -26.28 -27.84 -9.89
C THR A 10 -26.05 -26.40 -10.30
N ILE A 11 -27.12 -25.64 -10.59
CA ILE A 11 -27.01 -24.23 -10.97
C ILE A 11 -26.31 -23.42 -9.88
N CYS A 12 -26.78 -23.53 -8.63
CA CYS A 12 -26.14 -22.85 -7.50
C CYS A 12 -24.68 -23.26 -7.34
N SER A 13 -24.37 -24.55 -7.40
CA SER A 13 -22.99 -25.05 -7.24
C SER A 13 -22.08 -24.56 -8.36
N VAL A 14 -22.56 -24.51 -9.60
CA VAL A 14 -21.79 -23.99 -10.75
C VAL A 14 -21.52 -22.50 -10.60
N LEU A 15 -22.52 -21.72 -10.17
CA LEU A 15 -22.34 -20.28 -9.93
C LEU A 15 -21.31 -20.01 -8.82
N VAL A 16 -21.44 -20.71 -7.68
CA VAL A 16 -20.48 -20.57 -6.57
C VAL A 16 -19.09 -21.05 -7.00
N LEU A 17 -18.99 -22.18 -7.69
CA LEU A 17 -17.72 -22.70 -8.19
C LEU A 17 -17.04 -21.70 -9.14
N GLY A 18 -17.80 -21.13 -10.08
CA GLY A 18 -17.30 -20.09 -10.99
C GLY A 18 -16.78 -18.86 -10.24
N LEU A 19 -17.52 -18.40 -9.22
CA LEU A 19 -17.08 -17.29 -8.37
C LEU A 19 -15.79 -17.61 -7.61
N LEU A 20 -15.68 -18.80 -7.00
CA LEU A 20 -14.49 -19.21 -6.24
C LEU A 20 -13.26 -19.30 -7.14
N LEU A 21 -13.40 -19.89 -8.34
CA LEU A 21 -12.31 -19.96 -9.31
C LEU A 21 -11.91 -18.58 -9.81
N TRP A 22 -12.88 -17.70 -10.08
CA TRP A 22 -12.62 -16.33 -10.49
C TRP A 22 -11.88 -15.53 -9.41
N LEU A 23 -12.31 -15.62 -8.14
CA LEU A 23 -11.64 -14.98 -7.01
C LEU A 23 -10.23 -15.54 -6.79
N GLY A 24 -10.04 -16.85 -6.92
CA GLY A 24 -8.72 -17.48 -6.84
C GLY A 24 -7.77 -16.97 -7.92
N GLN A 25 -8.26 -16.88 -9.15
CA GLN A 25 -7.47 -16.37 -10.29
C GLN A 25 -7.14 -14.88 -10.13
N TRP A 26 -8.11 -14.08 -9.70
CA TRP A 26 -7.90 -12.67 -9.43
C TRP A 26 -6.82 -12.45 -8.37
N GLN A 27 -6.85 -13.21 -7.26
CA GLN A 27 -5.82 -13.14 -6.23
C GLN A 27 -4.43 -13.55 -6.72
N TRP A 28 -4.34 -14.58 -7.57
CA TRP A 28 -3.07 -14.99 -8.18
C TRP A 28 -2.48 -13.89 -9.08
N GLN A 29 -3.31 -13.30 -9.94
CA GLN A 29 -2.89 -12.18 -10.79
C GLN A 29 -2.47 -10.97 -9.96
N ARG A 30 -3.23 -10.65 -8.90
CA ARG A 30 -2.90 -9.56 -7.97
C ARG A 30 -1.56 -9.77 -7.28
N ALA A 31 -1.22 -11.01 -6.93
CA ALA A 31 0.09 -11.36 -6.38
C ALA A 31 1.21 -11.08 -7.39
N GLY A 32 1.03 -11.49 -8.65
CA GLY A 32 2.00 -11.23 -9.72
C GLY A 32 2.22 -9.74 -9.96
N TRP A 33 1.14 -8.96 -10.05
CA TRP A 33 1.21 -7.51 -10.19
C TRP A 33 1.93 -6.83 -9.03
N LYS A 34 1.64 -7.24 -7.78
CA LYS A 34 2.36 -6.73 -6.60
C LYS A 34 3.85 -7.12 -6.61
N ALA A 35 4.20 -8.31 -7.11
CA ALA A 35 5.59 -8.74 -7.21
C ALA A 35 6.37 -7.92 -8.25
N GLU A 36 5.72 -7.58 -9.38
CA GLU A 36 6.30 -6.72 -10.41
C GLU A 36 6.57 -5.30 -9.89
N LEU A 37 5.61 -4.70 -9.18
CA LEU A 37 5.80 -3.39 -8.51
C LEU A 37 6.99 -3.38 -7.53
N ILE A 38 7.18 -4.45 -6.77
CA ILE A 38 8.31 -4.61 -5.85
C ILE A 38 9.62 -4.73 -6.63
N SER A 39 9.62 -5.48 -7.74
CA SER A 39 10.77 -5.61 -8.63
C SER A 39 11.17 -4.26 -9.25
N GLU A 40 10.19 -3.49 -9.73
CA GLU A 40 10.42 -2.14 -10.26
C GLU A 40 11.02 -1.22 -9.19
N PHE A 41 10.50 -1.30 -7.95
CA PHE A 41 11.03 -0.54 -6.83
C PHE A 41 12.49 -0.88 -6.56
N HIS A 42 12.85 -2.18 -6.48
CA HIS A 42 14.24 -2.60 -6.28
C HIS A 42 15.16 -2.20 -7.45
N GLN A 43 14.64 -2.22 -8.68
CA GLN A 43 15.41 -1.75 -9.83
C GLN A 43 15.68 -0.24 -9.75
N GLN A 44 14.71 0.55 -9.30
CA GLN A 44 14.90 1.99 -9.08
C GLN A 44 15.84 2.27 -7.90
N GLU A 45 15.73 1.51 -6.81
CA GLU A 45 16.67 1.55 -5.69
C GLU A 45 18.12 1.31 -6.14
N SER A 46 18.34 0.43 -7.12
CA SER A 46 19.67 0.17 -7.68
C SER A 46 20.26 1.33 -8.49
N ARG A 47 19.45 2.33 -8.88
CA ARG A 47 19.92 3.55 -9.58
C ARG A 47 20.63 4.55 -8.65
N GLY A 48 20.60 4.30 -7.35
CA GLY A 48 21.31 5.11 -6.35
C GLY A 48 20.55 6.36 -5.92
N ILE A 49 21.12 7.05 -4.94
CA ILE A 49 20.62 8.33 -4.41
C ILE A 49 21.03 9.45 -5.38
N ARG A 50 20.07 10.29 -5.75
CA ARG A 50 20.27 11.51 -6.54
C ARG A 50 20.11 12.74 -5.64
N ASP A 51 20.71 13.84 -6.05
CA ASP A 51 20.47 15.13 -5.43
C ASP A 51 19.01 15.59 -5.68
N LEU A 52 18.42 16.31 -4.71
CA LEU A 52 17.01 16.73 -4.76
C LEU A 52 16.74 17.68 -5.94
N ASP A 53 17.66 18.61 -6.22
CA ASP A 53 17.56 19.56 -7.32
C ASP A 53 17.58 18.83 -8.67
N THR A 54 18.56 17.92 -8.83
CA THR A 54 18.64 17.08 -10.03
C THR A 54 17.41 16.18 -10.21
N ALA A 55 16.83 15.68 -9.12
CA ALA A 55 15.67 14.80 -9.17
C ALA A 55 14.37 15.52 -9.58
N LEU A 56 14.18 16.77 -9.14
CA LEU A 56 12.95 17.53 -9.39
C LEU A 56 13.03 18.44 -10.61
N CYS A 57 14.20 19.00 -10.90
CA CYS A 57 14.38 20.02 -11.95
C CYS A 57 14.89 19.47 -13.28
N ALA A 58 15.29 18.19 -13.34
CA ALA A 58 15.64 17.57 -14.61
C ALA A 58 14.39 17.35 -15.47
N ASP A 59 14.45 17.74 -16.75
CA ASP A 59 13.40 17.52 -17.75
C ASP A 59 13.33 16.03 -18.16
N ASN A 60 13.01 15.18 -17.20
CA ASN A 60 12.70 13.78 -17.40
C ASN A 60 11.57 13.36 -16.44
N ASP A 61 10.64 12.57 -16.96
CA ASP A 61 9.45 12.06 -16.26
C ASP A 61 9.81 11.00 -15.16
N GLU A 62 11.08 10.96 -14.72
CA GLU A 62 11.59 10.01 -13.72
C GLU A 62 11.65 10.59 -12.29
N SER A 63 11.20 11.83 -12.09
CA SER A 63 11.29 12.54 -10.80
C SER A 63 10.52 11.85 -9.66
N VAL A 64 9.34 11.30 -9.97
CA VAL A 64 8.35 10.76 -9.00
C VAL A 64 8.83 9.53 -8.22
N ARG A 65 10.05 9.02 -8.45
CA ARG A 65 10.56 7.82 -7.75
C ARG A 65 12.04 7.86 -7.39
N SER A 66 12.70 9.00 -7.53
CA SER A 66 14.11 9.14 -7.19
C SER A 66 14.32 9.13 -5.67
N ARG A 67 15.43 8.52 -5.23
CA ARG A 67 15.90 8.63 -3.84
C ARG A 67 16.68 9.92 -3.68
N VAL A 68 16.36 10.71 -2.66
CA VAL A 68 16.97 12.02 -2.40
C VAL A 68 17.46 12.11 -0.96
N GLN A 69 18.44 12.96 -0.71
CA GLN A 69 18.94 13.30 0.63
C GLN A 69 18.38 14.65 1.07
N SER A 70 18.24 14.88 2.39
CA SER A 70 17.54 16.05 2.93
C SER A 70 18.28 17.35 2.63
N SER A 71 17.54 18.40 2.25
CA SER A 71 18.00 19.79 2.27
C SER A 71 17.85 20.39 3.70
N ASN A 72 18.20 21.67 3.85
CA ASN A 72 18.11 22.37 5.13
C ASN A 72 16.65 22.51 5.57
N ALA A 73 16.37 22.32 6.87
CA ALA A 73 15.06 22.61 7.44
C ALA A 73 14.79 24.12 7.39
N VAL A 74 13.61 24.50 6.90
CA VAL A 74 13.16 25.90 6.80
C VAL A 74 12.19 26.29 7.92
N SER A 75 11.87 25.34 8.81
CA SER A 75 11.11 25.56 10.03
C SER A 75 11.77 24.83 11.20
N PRO A 76 11.78 25.41 12.42
CA PRO A 76 12.14 24.70 13.63
C PRO A 76 11.01 23.78 14.13
N GLU A 77 9.79 23.95 13.62
CA GLU A 77 8.62 23.16 13.97
C GLU A 77 8.57 21.86 13.15
N TRP A 78 7.86 20.88 13.69
CA TRP A 78 7.72 19.56 13.10
C TRP A 78 6.33 19.00 13.39
N LEU A 79 5.87 18.08 12.55
CA LEU A 79 4.53 17.51 12.63
C LEU A 79 4.60 16.02 13.00
N ARG A 80 3.80 15.59 13.98
CA ARG A 80 3.67 14.19 14.37
C ARG A 80 2.46 13.55 13.71
N VAL A 81 2.68 12.85 12.59
CA VAL A 81 1.61 12.25 11.79
C VAL A 81 1.46 10.76 12.10
N PHE A 82 0.28 10.34 12.54
CA PHE A 82 -0.02 8.95 12.82
C PHE A 82 0.15 8.09 11.57
N GLY A 83 0.81 6.94 11.72
CA GLY A 83 1.01 6.05 10.59
C GLY A 83 1.84 4.82 10.94
N GLN A 84 2.55 4.33 9.93
CA GLN A 84 3.45 3.19 10.04
C GLN A 84 4.78 3.52 9.39
N SER A 85 5.84 2.92 9.91
CA SER A 85 7.15 2.92 9.26
C SER A 85 7.12 2.09 7.96
N THR A 86 8.20 2.15 7.18
CA THR A 86 8.38 1.34 5.96
C THR A 86 8.33 -0.17 6.23
N ASP A 87 8.79 -0.61 7.41
CA ASP A 87 8.71 -1.99 7.87
C ASP A 87 7.36 -2.36 8.53
N GLY A 88 6.40 -1.43 8.58
CA GLY A 88 5.03 -1.67 9.03
C GLY A 88 4.80 -1.58 10.53
N ARG A 89 5.75 -1.05 11.31
CA ARG A 89 5.56 -0.79 12.74
C ARG A 89 4.60 0.39 12.91
N PRO A 90 3.57 0.28 13.76
CA PRO A 90 2.69 1.40 14.04
C PRO A 90 3.40 2.42 14.94
N GLY A 91 3.14 3.70 14.70
CA GLY A 91 3.82 4.78 15.41
C GLY A 91 3.49 6.13 14.79
N TRP A 92 4.46 7.03 14.88
CA TRP A 92 4.36 8.40 14.45
C TRP A 92 5.44 8.70 13.41
N ARG A 93 5.01 9.20 12.26
CA ARG A 93 5.86 9.70 11.20
C ARG A 93 6.09 11.18 11.47
N ILE A 94 7.35 11.56 11.63
CA ILE A 94 7.75 12.93 11.95
C ILE A 94 8.06 13.62 10.63
N PHE A 95 7.38 14.74 10.39
CA PHE A 95 7.58 15.55 9.20
C PHE A 95 8.15 16.92 9.55
N THR A 96 9.04 17.40 8.69
CA THR A 96 9.64 18.74 8.77
C THR A 96 9.53 19.42 7.41
N ALA A 97 9.41 20.74 7.41
CA ALA A 97 9.52 21.52 6.18
C ALA A 97 10.99 21.73 5.81
N ILE A 98 11.34 21.42 4.56
CA ILE A 98 12.69 21.58 4.02
C ILE A 98 12.70 22.56 2.84
N GLU A 99 13.87 23.12 2.57
CA GLU A 99 14.10 24.05 1.46
C GLU A 99 13.85 23.37 0.12
N GLN A 100 13.12 24.05 -0.76
CA GLN A 100 12.83 23.56 -2.11
C GLN A 100 13.89 24.00 -3.12
N PRO A 101 14.09 23.23 -4.22
CA PRO A 101 14.87 23.67 -5.37
C PRO A 101 14.27 24.89 -6.08
N ASP A 102 15.11 25.67 -6.78
CA ASP A 102 14.72 26.90 -7.48
C ASP A 102 13.64 26.68 -8.57
N CYS A 103 13.48 25.45 -9.06
CA CYS A 103 12.51 25.11 -10.12
C CYS A 103 11.07 24.89 -9.62
N ILE A 104 10.86 24.81 -8.30
CA ILE A 104 9.54 24.63 -7.70
C ILE A 104 9.29 25.65 -6.60
N GLU A 105 8.03 25.93 -6.32
CA GLU A 105 7.61 26.90 -5.33
C GLU A 105 7.16 26.23 -4.02
N GLY A 106 7.44 26.87 -2.89
CA GLY A 106 7.02 26.41 -1.56
C GLY A 106 7.91 25.33 -0.97
N ALA A 107 8.03 25.33 0.36
CA ALA A 107 8.81 24.37 1.12
C ALA A 107 8.25 22.95 1.00
N ILE A 108 9.12 21.96 0.91
CA ILE A 108 8.69 20.56 0.74
C ILE A 108 8.52 19.92 2.12
N LEU A 109 7.43 19.19 2.32
CA LEU A 109 7.24 18.39 3.52
C LEU A 109 8.07 17.09 3.42
N ALA A 110 8.88 16.78 4.43
CA ALA A 110 9.76 15.61 4.42
C ALA A 110 9.65 14.77 5.70
N GLU A 111 9.49 13.46 5.56
CA GLU A 111 9.42 12.47 6.64
C GLU A 111 10.81 12.23 7.26
N SER A 112 11.27 13.15 8.12
CA SER A 112 12.62 13.19 8.66
C SER A 112 12.90 12.18 9.77
N ALA A 113 11.87 11.64 10.42
CA ALA A 113 12.04 10.59 11.43
C ALA A 113 10.78 9.74 11.63
N PHE A 114 10.94 8.63 12.34
CA PHE A 114 9.85 7.78 12.82
C PHE A 114 9.99 7.53 14.32
N GLU A 115 8.90 7.73 15.08
CA GLU A 115 8.81 7.48 16.51
C GLU A 115 7.86 6.28 16.76
N ASP A 116 8.37 5.23 17.40
CA ASP A 116 7.52 4.10 17.81
C ASP A 116 6.72 4.39 19.10
N TYR A 117 5.78 3.52 19.46
CA TYR A 117 4.99 3.71 20.69
C TYR A 117 5.77 3.58 22.00
N ASN A 118 7.05 3.16 21.95
CA ASN A 118 7.94 3.18 23.11
C ASN A 118 8.74 4.48 23.19
N GLY A 119 8.51 5.44 22.28
CA GLY A 119 9.24 6.70 22.19
C GLY A 119 10.62 6.57 21.54
N LYS A 120 10.92 5.46 20.86
CA LYS A 120 12.18 5.30 20.12
C LYS A 120 12.09 6.06 18.80
N ILE A 121 13.01 7.00 18.59
CA ILE A 121 13.11 7.79 17.36
C ILE A 121 14.18 7.20 16.42
N GLU A 122 13.82 7.03 15.16
CA GLU A 122 14.69 6.60 14.07
C GLU A 122 14.74 7.69 13.00
N LEU A 123 15.93 8.26 12.77
CA LEU A 123 16.13 9.30 11.77
C LEU A 123 16.09 8.72 10.36
N ILE A 124 15.58 9.50 9.41
CA ILE A 124 15.45 9.15 8.00
C ILE A 124 16.21 10.19 7.19
N ASP A 125 17.19 9.73 6.40
CA ASP A 125 18.04 10.57 5.57
C ASP A 125 17.86 10.31 4.07
N THR A 126 17.06 9.29 3.72
CA THR A 126 16.82 8.85 2.36
C THR A 126 15.33 8.87 2.08
N PHE A 127 14.92 9.70 1.14
CA PHE A 127 13.51 9.92 0.83
C PHE A 127 13.17 9.48 -0.58
N ARG A 128 11.89 9.20 -0.83
CA ARG A 128 11.30 9.09 -2.16
C ARG A 128 10.35 10.26 -2.38
N ILE A 129 10.34 10.80 -3.59
CA ILE A 129 9.34 11.79 -4.00
C ILE A 129 8.00 11.08 -4.19
N ALA A 130 6.92 11.68 -3.71
CA ALA A 130 5.56 11.21 -3.91
C ALA A 130 4.62 12.40 -4.08
N PRO A 131 3.50 12.24 -4.82
CA PRO A 131 2.46 13.25 -4.83
C PRO A 131 1.86 13.39 -3.43
N VAL A 132 1.62 14.61 -2.99
CA VAL A 132 0.91 14.87 -1.74
C VAL A 132 -0.59 15.04 -2.02
N SER A 133 -1.43 14.49 -1.15
CA SER A 133 -2.87 14.74 -1.20
C SER A 133 -3.47 14.61 0.19
N GLU A 134 -4.51 15.39 0.45
CA GLU A 134 -5.29 15.26 1.68
C GLU A 134 -6.01 13.91 1.69
N ASN A 135 -5.87 13.18 2.80
CA ASN A 135 -6.32 11.80 2.91
C ASN A 135 -7.36 11.60 4.03
N LYS A 136 -8.21 12.61 4.28
CA LYS A 136 -9.31 12.51 5.25
C LYS A 136 -10.33 11.46 4.81
N THR A 137 -10.66 10.54 5.73
CA THR A 137 -11.73 9.55 5.53
C THR A 137 -12.79 9.69 6.62
N ALA A 138 -13.96 9.08 6.42
CA ALA A 138 -15.04 9.07 7.41
C ALA A 138 -14.68 8.34 8.72
N PHE A 139 -13.56 7.60 8.76
CA PHE A 139 -13.06 6.87 9.92
C PHE A 139 -11.79 7.49 10.52
N SER A 140 -11.33 8.61 9.96
CA SER A 140 -10.16 9.32 10.49
C SER A 140 -10.54 10.04 11.79
N ASN A 141 -9.67 9.98 12.78
CA ASN A 141 -9.77 10.87 13.93
C ASN A 141 -9.53 12.33 13.49
N GLU A 142 -10.01 13.29 14.29
CA GLU A 142 -9.73 14.70 14.05
C GLU A 142 -8.27 15.03 14.39
N ASN A 143 -7.68 15.92 13.60
CA ASN A 143 -6.34 16.45 13.87
C ASN A 143 -6.38 17.34 15.13
N SER A 144 -5.29 17.35 15.88
CA SER A 144 -5.10 18.19 17.06
C SER A 144 -3.76 18.94 16.93
N PRO A 145 -3.77 20.15 16.33
CA PRO A 145 -2.57 20.99 16.22
C PRO A 145 -1.97 21.34 17.59
N GLU A 146 -2.82 21.53 18.62
CA GLU A 146 -2.38 21.89 19.97
C GLU A 146 -1.48 20.83 20.62
N THR A 147 -1.75 19.55 20.35
CA THR A 147 -0.96 18.42 20.85
C THR A 147 0.00 17.86 19.80
N ASN A 148 0.08 18.52 18.64
CA ASN A 148 0.82 18.07 17.46
C ASN A 148 0.44 16.64 17.04
N GLU A 149 -0.83 16.28 17.06
CA GLU A 149 -1.30 14.94 16.66
C GLU A 149 -2.11 15.02 15.37
N TRP A 150 -1.53 14.51 14.28
CA TRP A 150 -2.13 14.55 12.96
C TRP A 150 -2.50 13.15 12.52
N TYR A 151 -3.76 12.92 12.16
CA TYR A 151 -4.28 11.62 11.70
C TYR A 151 -4.50 11.57 10.19
N TRP A 152 -4.53 12.74 9.55
CA TRP A 152 -4.64 12.91 8.11
C TRP A 152 -3.94 14.21 7.70
N PHE A 153 -3.59 14.31 6.42
CA PHE A 153 -2.91 15.47 5.84
C PHE A 153 -3.92 16.59 5.63
N ASP A 154 -3.85 17.61 6.49
CA ASP A 154 -4.57 18.88 6.37
C ASP A 154 -3.52 19.93 6.00
N LEU A 155 -3.33 20.19 4.71
CA LEU A 155 -2.15 20.92 4.26
C LEU A 155 -2.15 22.37 4.74
N GLU A 156 -3.33 23.00 4.81
CA GLU A 156 -3.51 24.36 5.33
C GLU A 156 -3.18 24.43 6.82
N ALA A 157 -3.77 23.57 7.65
CA ALA A 157 -3.49 23.59 9.10
C ALA A 157 -2.06 23.15 9.43
N MET A 158 -1.48 22.24 8.63
CA MET A 158 -0.08 21.83 8.75
C MET A 158 0.87 22.97 8.38
N GLU A 159 0.57 23.74 7.32
CA GLU A 159 1.34 24.93 6.96
C GLU A 159 1.34 25.95 8.10
N ASP A 160 0.16 26.26 8.66
CA ASP A 160 0.02 27.20 9.78
C ASP A 160 0.82 26.75 11.02
N SER A 161 0.89 25.45 11.26
CA SER A 161 1.64 24.88 12.38
C SER A 161 3.15 24.89 12.13
N LEU A 162 3.58 24.76 10.87
CA LEU A 162 5.00 24.77 10.49
C LEU A 162 5.56 26.19 10.34
N PHE A 163 4.77 27.15 9.89
CA PHE A 163 5.22 28.51 9.57
C PHE A 163 4.48 29.57 10.39
N VAL A 164 4.75 29.55 11.70
CA VAL A 164 4.23 30.55 12.66
C VAL A 164 4.58 31.99 12.23
N THR A 165 5.69 32.18 11.52
CA THR A 165 6.11 33.49 10.95
C THR A 165 6.37 33.38 9.44
N LYS A 166 5.62 34.14 8.63
CA LYS A 166 5.73 34.18 7.16
C LYS A 166 7.07 34.84 6.73
N PRO A 167 7.75 34.34 5.67
CA PRO A 167 7.17 34.27 4.31
C PRO A 167 7.01 32.87 3.69
N ASN A 168 7.34 31.78 4.40
CA ASN A 168 7.30 30.44 3.83
C ASN A 168 5.86 29.90 3.72
N PHE A 169 5.62 29.07 2.70
CA PHE A 169 4.40 28.30 2.47
C PHE A 169 4.79 26.88 2.03
N LEU A 170 3.89 25.92 2.17
CA LEU A 170 4.14 24.53 1.78
C LEU A 170 3.89 24.31 0.29
N ASN A 171 4.73 23.51 -0.34
CA ASN A 171 4.43 22.90 -1.61
C ASN A 171 3.31 21.86 -1.44
N THR A 172 2.26 21.98 -2.24
CA THR A 172 1.07 21.12 -2.16
C THR A 172 1.00 20.06 -3.26
N ASP A 173 2.07 19.90 -4.04
CA ASP A 173 2.15 18.93 -5.14
C ASP A 173 2.97 17.70 -4.74
N ILE A 174 4.04 17.89 -3.97
CA ILE A 174 4.98 16.83 -3.60
C ILE A 174 5.25 16.74 -2.10
N VAL A 175 5.57 15.52 -1.67
CA VAL A 175 6.06 15.20 -0.33
C VAL A 175 7.22 14.20 -0.42
N LEU A 176 8.20 14.35 0.46
CA LEU A 176 9.30 13.40 0.61
C LEU A 176 8.95 12.39 1.70
N LEU A 177 8.83 11.12 1.32
CA LEU A 177 8.49 10.02 2.24
C LEU A 177 9.71 9.14 2.47
N ALA A 178 9.76 8.44 3.60
CA ALA A 178 10.84 7.54 3.92
C ALA A 178 11.06 6.48 2.82
N SER A 179 12.34 6.26 2.49
CA SER A 179 12.76 5.23 1.53
C SER A 179 13.77 4.24 2.11
N ASN A 180 13.84 4.11 3.44
CA ASN A 180 14.67 3.13 4.16
C ASN A 180 14.12 1.68 4.10
N GLY A 181 13.23 1.39 3.15
CA GLY A 181 12.60 0.08 2.96
C GLY A 181 11.53 0.13 1.86
N LEU A 182 10.81 -0.97 1.69
CA LEU A 182 9.64 -1.00 0.81
C LEU A 182 8.55 -0.07 1.36
N PRO A 183 7.85 0.70 0.52
CA PRO A 183 6.70 1.50 0.94
C PRO A 183 5.63 0.64 1.62
N ALA A 184 4.94 1.22 2.62
CA ALA A 184 3.86 0.55 3.35
C ALA A 184 2.79 -0.06 2.41
N ASP A 185 2.45 0.62 1.32
CA ASP A 185 1.48 0.14 0.32
C ASP A 185 1.92 -1.15 -0.38
N LEU A 186 3.22 -1.45 -0.41
CA LEU A 186 3.78 -2.69 -0.96
C LEU A 186 3.95 -3.78 0.11
N THR A 187 4.04 -3.43 1.40
CA THR A 187 4.32 -4.38 2.50
C THR A 187 3.08 -4.82 3.30
N GLN A 188 2.00 -4.03 3.36
CA GLN A 188 0.79 -4.40 4.13
C GLN A 188 0.10 -5.68 3.59
N THR A 189 -0.01 -5.78 2.27
CA THR A 189 -0.55 -6.95 1.55
C THR A 189 0.47 -7.46 0.51
N PRO A 190 1.52 -8.16 0.95
CA PRO A 190 2.58 -8.62 0.07
C PRO A 190 2.09 -9.74 -0.85
N PRO A 191 2.81 -10.05 -1.95
CA PRO A 191 2.45 -11.12 -2.88
C PRO A 191 2.15 -12.46 -2.21
N SER A 192 2.91 -12.83 -1.16
CA SER A 192 2.71 -14.07 -0.40
C SER A 192 1.34 -14.16 0.27
N LYS A 193 0.77 -13.06 0.77
CA LYS A 193 -0.59 -13.06 1.33
C LYS A 193 -1.64 -13.31 0.25
N HIS A 194 -1.47 -12.69 -0.92
CA HIS A 194 -2.36 -12.91 -2.08
C HIS A 194 -2.30 -14.36 -2.58
N ILE A 195 -1.12 -14.99 -2.57
CA ILE A 195 -0.97 -16.43 -2.86
C ILE A 195 -1.69 -17.28 -1.81
N GLY A 196 -1.57 -16.96 -0.51
CA GLY A 196 -2.33 -17.65 0.54
C GLY A 196 -3.84 -17.57 0.34
N TYR A 197 -4.35 -16.39 -0.04
CA TYR A 197 -5.76 -16.22 -0.36
C TYR A 197 -6.18 -16.99 -1.61
N SER A 198 -5.39 -16.99 -2.70
CA SER A 198 -5.73 -17.76 -3.91
C SER A 198 -5.83 -19.26 -3.63
N LEU A 199 -4.91 -19.82 -2.84
CA LEU A 199 -4.96 -21.20 -2.37
C LEU A 199 -6.23 -21.49 -1.56
N THR A 200 -6.66 -20.55 -0.72
CA THR A 200 -7.90 -20.67 0.07
C THR A 200 -9.13 -20.74 -0.85
N TRP A 201 -9.21 -19.86 -1.85
CA TRP A 201 -10.30 -19.86 -2.84
C TRP A 201 -10.34 -21.15 -3.67
N TYR A 202 -9.18 -21.61 -4.14
CA TYR A 202 -9.09 -22.88 -4.88
C TYR A 202 -9.39 -24.10 -3.99
N GLY A 203 -8.95 -24.09 -2.73
CA GLY A 203 -9.28 -25.14 -1.77
C GLY A 203 -10.78 -25.27 -1.53
N MET A 204 -11.48 -24.14 -1.36
CA MET A 204 -12.94 -24.13 -1.26
C MET A 204 -13.62 -24.58 -2.55
N ALA A 205 -13.11 -24.20 -3.72
CA ALA A 205 -13.61 -24.66 -5.01
C ALA A 205 -13.51 -26.19 -5.16
N ILE A 206 -12.36 -26.77 -4.78
CA ILE A 206 -12.14 -28.22 -4.76
C ILE A 206 -13.08 -28.88 -3.76
N ALA A 207 -13.21 -28.35 -2.54
CA ALA A 207 -14.10 -28.90 -1.52
C ALA A 207 -15.55 -28.92 -1.99
N LEU A 208 -16.05 -27.82 -2.58
CA LEU A 208 -17.39 -27.74 -3.17
C LEU A 208 -17.57 -28.79 -4.27
N PHE A 209 -16.61 -28.91 -5.18
CA PHE A 209 -16.66 -29.89 -6.28
C PHE A 209 -16.69 -31.33 -5.77
N VAL A 210 -15.82 -31.68 -4.82
CA VAL A 210 -15.75 -33.02 -4.22
C VAL A 210 -17.03 -33.34 -3.46
N LEU A 211 -17.54 -32.41 -2.64
CA LEU A 211 -18.79 -32.60 -1.90
C LEU A 211 -19.98 -32.77 -2.86
N TYR A 212 -20.04 -31.98 -3.92
CA TYR A 212 -21.08 -32.10 -4.94
C TYR A 212 -21.07 -33.49 -5.59
N LEU A 213 -19.89 -34.01 -5.97
CA LEU A 213 -19.76 -35.37 -6.53
C LEU A 213 -20.11 -36.45 -5.50
N ALA A 214 -19.56 -36.37 -4.29
CA ALA A 214 -19.80 -37.33 -3.22
C ALA A 214 -21.28 -37.42 -2.86
N PHE A 215 -21.97 -36.28 -2.80
CA PHE A 215 -23.42 -36.23 -2.59
C PHE A 215 -24.17 -36.95 -3.71
N HIS A 216 -23.85 -36.67 -4.99
CA HIS A 216 -24.54 -37.31 -6.12
C HIS A 216 -24.24 -38.81 -6.22
N ILE A 217 -23.03 -39.25 -5.88
CA ILE A 217 -22.67 -40.68 -5.81
C ILE A 217 -23.47 -41.36 -4.69
N ARG A 218 -23.44 -40.79 -3.47
CA ARG A 218 -24.17 -41.33 -2.32
C ARG A 218 -25.68 -41.37 -2.55
N ALA A 219 -26.23 -40.39 -3.25
CA ALA A 219 -27.65 -40.34 -3.59
C ALA A 219 -28.04 -41.27 -4.77
N GLY A 220 -27.10 -42.04 -5.34
CA GLY A 220 -27.36 -42.89 -6.52
C GLY A 220 -27.66 -42.11 -7.80
N ARG A 221 -27.34 -40.81 -7.82
CA ARG A 221 -27.59 -39.88 -8.93
C ARG A 221 -26.42 -39.76 -9.88
N LEU A 222 -25.24 -40.25 -9.49
CA LEU A 222 -24.06 -40.40 -10.32
C LEU A 222 -23.52 -41.83 -10.14
N SER A 223 -23.50 -42.62 -11.22
CA SER A 223 -22.84 -43.94 -11.22
C SER A 223 -21.87 -44.08 -12.37
N PHE A 224 -20.68 -44.57 -12.05
CA PHE A 224 -19.73 -45.12 -13.02
C PHE A 224 -20.09 -46.59 -13.18
N GLY A 225 -20.46 -47.01 -14.40
CA GLY A 225 -20.86 -48.40 -14.63
C GLY A 225 -19.72 -49.33 -14.25
N LYS A 226 -20.02 -50.45 -13.56
CA LYS A 226 -19.05 -51.52 -13.36
C LYS A 226 -18.58 -52.00 -14.74
N LYS A 227 -17.26 -51.98 -14.97
CA LYS A 227 -16.65 -52.76 -16.05
C LYS A 227 -16.55 -54.17 -15.49
N ASP A 228 -17.46 -55.05 -15.90
CA ASP A 228 -17.37 -56.46 -15.55
C ASP A 228 -16.14 -57.03 -16.30
N SER A 229 -15.19 -57.57 -15.53
CA SER A 229 -14.03 -58.33 -16.01
C SER A 229 -14.44 -59.73 -16.42
#